data_AF-F3FP40-F1
#
_entry.id   AF-F3FP40-F1
#
_cell.length_a   1.000
_cell.length_b   1.000
_cell.length_c   1.000
_cell.angle_alpha   90.00
_cell.angle_beta   90.00
_cell.angle_gamma   90.00
#
_symmetry.space_group_name_H-M   'P 1'
#
loop_
_entity.id
_entity.type
_entity.pdbx_description
1 polymer ?
#
loop_
_entity_poly.entity_id
_entity_poly.type
_entity_poly.pdbx_seq_one_letter_code
_entity_poly.pdbx_strand_id
1 'polypeptide(L)'
;MNQQEKALYLPKIKDVLDWKIKTFARSPREMMITQSIFIAIYMTGSTLYMWGGWIMFSDSLYSLVGTILALAGILAYYLCLLIRQKTIYNYTIKTDRAYLEYYLHYPDFASSFIKGIAIAVILLFVMVAILTGSLL
;
A
#
# COMPACT_ATOMS: atom_id res chain seq x y z
N MET A 1 -18.62 -22.10 -49.46
CA MET A 1 -18.41 -22.42 -48.03
C MET A 1 -17.50 -21.35 -47.44
N ASN A 2 -18.03 -20.51 -46.56
CA ASN A 2 -17.41 -19.26 -46.13
C ASN A 2 -16.57 -19.48 -44.85
N GLN A 3 -15.44 -18.77 -44.69
CA GLN A 3 -14.53 -18.90 -43.53
C GLN A 3 -15.23 -18.69 -42.17
N GLN A 4 -16.35 -17.97 -42.14
CA GLN A 4 -17.17 -17.74 -40.94
C GLN A 4 -17.89 -19.00 -40.43
N GLU A 5 -18.26 -19.95 -41.29
CA GLU A 5 -18.93 -21.19 -40.85
C GLU A 5 -17.96 -22.15 -40.15
N LYS A 6 -16.65 -22.06 -40.43
CA LYS A 6 -15.62 -22.82 -39.71
C LYS A 6 -15.41 -22.35 -38.27
N ALA A 7 -15.73 -21.09 -37.95
CA ALA A 7 -15.53 -20.53 -36.61
C ALA A 7 -16.63 -20.94 -35.61
N LEU A 8 -17.82 -21.33 -36.10
CA LEU A 8 -18.96 -21.70 -35.25
C LEU A 8 -18.88 -23.14 -34.70
N TYR A 9 -18.04 -23.99 -35.31
CA TYR A 9 -17.82 -25.40 -34.91
C TYR A 9 -16.46 -25.64 -34.24
N LEU A 10 -15.82 -24.59 -33.70
CA LEU A 10 -14.69 -24.82 -32.81
C LEU A 10 -15.25 -25.37 -31.49
N PRO A 11 -14.84 -26.59 -31.06
CA PRO A 11 -15.25 -27.11 -29.76
C PRO A 11 -14.86 -26.06 -28.73
N LYS A 12 -15.79 -25.70 -27.85
CA LYS A 12 -15.57 -24.76 -26.73
C LYS A 12 -14.24 -25.11 -26.09
N ILE A 13 -13.19 -24.36 -26.45
CA ILE A 13 -11.80 -24.73 -26.16
C ILE A 13 -11.72 -24.79 -24.65
N LYS A 14 -11.62 -26.02 -24.14
CA LYS A 14 -11.64 -26.28 -22.72
C LYS A 14 -10.31 -25.75 -22.21
N ASP A 15 -10.35 -24.70 -21.39
CA ASP A 15 -9.14 -24.18 -20.75
C ASP A 15 -8.47 -25.36 -20.03
N VAL A 16 -7.29 -25.77 -20.53
CA VAL A 16 -6.61 -26.98 -20.06
C VAL A 16 -6.01 -26.69 -18.69
N LEU A 17 -5.50 -25.46 -18.52
CA LEU A 17 -4.90 -25.01 -17.28
C LEU A 17 -4.98 -23.48 -17.20
N ASP A 18 -5.61 -22.97 -16.16
CA ASP A 18 -5.65 -21.54 -15.83
C ASP A 18 -5.05 -21.36 -14.44
N TRP A 19 -3.95 -20.62 -14.35
CA TRP A 19 -3.33 -20.36 -13.06
C TRP A 19 -2.80 -18.93 -12.96
N LYS A 20 -2.90 -18.41 -11.74
CA LYS A 20 -2.52 -17.05 -11.39
C LYS A 20 -1.32 -17.07 -10.47
N ILE A 21 -0.16 -16.61 -10.95
CA ILE A 21 1.03 -16.44 -10.10
C ILE A 21 1.13 -14.97 -9.72
N LYS A 22 1.06 -14.72 -8.41
CA LYS A 22 1.52 -13.46 -7.83
C LYS A 22 3.00 -13.64 -7.49
N THR A 23 3.85 -12.69 -7.87
CA THR A 23 5.31 -12.76 -7.62
C THR A 23 5.70 -12.75 -6.14
N PHE A 24 4.74 -12.53 -5.24
CA PHE A 24 4.86 -12.83 -3.82
C PHE A 24 3.97 -14.03 -3.49
N ALA A 25 4.57 -15.08 -2.94
CA ALA A 25 3.89 -16.33 -2.55
C ALA A 25 2.80 -16.14 -1.46
N ARG A 26 2.69 -14.94 -0.87
CA ARG A 26 1.75 -14.61 0.21
C ARG A 26 0.59 -13.77 -0.30
N SER A 27 -0.60 -13.98 0.27
CA SER A 27 -1.79 -13.21 -0.13
C SER A 27 -1.58 -11.70 0.11
N PRO A 28 -2.01 -10.81 -0.82
CA PRO A 28 -1.82 -9.37 -0.66
C PRO A 28 -2.41 -8.83 0.65
N ARG A 29 -3.53 -9.42 1.09
CA ARG A 29 -4.23 -9.08 2.33
C ARG A 29 -3.39 -9.39 3.58
N GLU A 30 -2.82 -10.59 3.68
CA GLU A 30 -1.97 -10.96 4.83
C GLU A 30 -0.72 -10.09 4.92
N MET A 31 -0.13 -9.76 3.76
CA MET A 31 1.04 -8.90 3.70
C MET A 31 0.71 -7.47 4.17
N MET A 32 -0.43 -6.92 3.75
CA MET A 32 -0.92 -5.64 4.26
C MET A 32 -1.18 -5.68 5.75
N ILE A 33 -1.88 -6.71 6.26
CA ILE A 33 -2.17 -6.85 7.70
C ILE A 33 -0.85 -6.89 8.49
N THR A 34 0.11 -7.68 8.04
CA THR A 34 1.42 -7.82 8.69
C THR A 34 2.17 -6.48 8.72
N GLN A 35 2.22 -5.77 7.58
CA GLN A 35 2.86 -4.45 7.50
C GLN A 35 2.15 -3.40 8.36
N SER A 36 0.81 -3.39 8.39
CA SER A 36 0.04 -2.51 9.27
C SER A 36 0.30 -2.77 10.74
N ILE A 37 0.45 -4.04 11.15
CA ILE A 37 0.83 -4.41 12.52
C ILE A 37 2.23 -3.87 12.85
N PHE A 38 3.21 -4.05 11.96
CA PHE A 38 4.55 -3.51 12.16
C PHE A 38 4.53 -1.98 12.30
N ILE A 39 3.75 -1.28 11.48
CA ILE A 39 3.58 0.18 11.58
C ILE A 39 2.94 0.56 12.91
N ALA A 40 1.89 -0.14 13.35
CA ALA A 40 1.23 0.16 14.62
C ALA A 40 2.17 -0.03 15.82
N ILE A 41 2.93 -1.14 15.85
CA ILE A 41 3.95 -1.41 16.88
C ILE A 41 5.01 -0.32 16.84
N TYR A 42 5.49 0.03 15.65
CA TYR A 42 6.50 1.06 15.45
C TYR A 42 6.03 2.44 15.96
N MET A 43 4.82 2.86 15.61
CA MET A 43 4.23 4.13 16.05
C MET A 43 4.06 4.16 17.58
N THR A 44 3.61 3.05 18.17
CA THR A 44 3.45 2.92 19.63
C THR A 44 4.80 3.03 20.33
N GLY A 45 5.80 2.26 19.86
CA GLY A 45 7.15 2.28 20.41
C GLY A 45 7.82 3.66 20.27
N SER A 46 7.67 4.31 19.12
CA SER A 46 8.19 5.65 18.86
C SER A 46 7.55 6.68 19.80
N THR A 47 6.24 6.59 20.03
CA THR A 47 5.53 7.50 20.94
C THR A 47 6.01 7.33 22.38
N LEU A 48 6.14 6.08 22.85
CA LEU A 48 6.66 5.78 24.19
C LEU A 48 8.11 6.23 24.36
N TYR A 49 8.95 6.04 23.34
CA TYR A 49 10.34 6.50 23.32
C TYR A 49 10.44 8.02 23.42
N MET A 50 9.65 8.75 22.63
CA MET A 50 9.60 10.21 22.67
C MET A 50 9.08 10.73 24.01
N TRP A 51 8.08 10.06 24.59
CA TRP A 51 7.54 10.43 25.89
C TRP A 51 8.54 10.18 27.04
N GLY A 52 9.16 9.00 27.08
CA GLY A 52 10.16 8.66 28.11
C GLY A 52 11.47 9.46 27.99
N GLY A 53 11.83 9.85 26.77
CA GLY A 53 13.01 10.67 26.48
C GLY A 53 12.78 12.18 26.55
N TRP A 54 11.59 12.65 26.95
CA TRP A 54 11.20 14.07 26.86
C TRP A 54 12.25 15.03 27.45
N ILE A 55 12.82 14.70 28.62
CA ILE A 55 13.84 15.53 29.28
C ILE A 55 15.14 15.59 28.45
N MET A 56 15.56 14.47 27.88
CA MET A 56 16.76 14.42 27.03
C MET A 56 16.56 15.26 25.74
N PHE A 57 15.36 15.20 25.17
CA PHE A 57 15.04 15.92 23.94
C PHE A 57 14.75 17.40 24.15
N SER A 58 14.29 17.81 25.34
CA SER A 58 14.11 19.22 25.67
C SER A 58 15.44 19.97 25.78
N ASP A 59 16.52 19.28 26.17
CA ASP A 59 17.83 19.89 26.40
C ASP A 59 18.66 20.07 25.13
N SER A 60 18.37 19.30 24.06
CA SER A 60 19.12 19.37 22.81
C SER A 60 18.22 19.29 21.58
N LEU A 61 18.03 20.45 20.94
CA LEU A 61 17.29 20.56 19.68
C LEU A 61 17.88 19.65 18.59
N TYR A 62 19.20 19.54 18.50
CA TYR A 62 19.86 18.68 17.51
C TYR A 62 19.55 17.20 17.74
N SER A 63 19.49 16.77 19.01
CA SER A 63 19.11 15.40 19.35
C SER A 63 17.65 15.13 18.99
N LEU A 64 16.74 16.05 19.34
CA LEU A 64 15.32 15.97 18.99
C LEU A 64 15.10 15.89 17.47
N VAL A 65 15.73 16.77 16.70
CA VAL A 65 15.59 16.79 15.24
C VAL A 65 16.17 15.51 14.62
N GLY A 66 17.33 15.06 15.11
CA GLY A 66 17.97 13.82 14.65
C GLY A 66 17.10 12.59 14.89
N THR A 67 16.49 12.47 16.07
CA THR A 67 15.59 11.36 16.38
C THR A 67 14.30 11.42 15.59
N ILE A 68 13.67 12.59 15.44
CA ILE A 68 12.48 12.76 14.59
C ILE A 68 12.79 12.33 13.16
N LEU A 69 13.92 12.77 12.59
CA LEU A 69 14.28 12.43 11.22
C LEU A 69 14.54 10.93 11.03
N ALA A 70 15.25 10.30 11.98
CA ALA A 70 15.46 8.86 11.98
C ALA A 70 14.13 8.10 12.07
N LEU A 71 13.24 8.54 12.97
CA LEU A 71 11.95 7.89 13.15
C LEU A 71 11.03 8.06 11.93
N ALA A 72 11.03 9.24 11.32
CA ALA A 72 10.28 9.53 10.10
C ALA A 72 10.82 8.71 8.91
N GLY A 73 12.14 8.56 8.80
CA GLY A 73 12.77 7.76 7.74
C GLY A 73 12.36 6.28 7.79
N ILE A 74 12.36 5.67 8.99
CA ILE A 74 11.93 4.28 9.17
C ILE A 74 10.42 4.14 8.90
N LEU A 75 9.60 5.10 9.33
CA LEU A 75 8.18 5.11 9.02
C LEU A 75 7.93 5.19 7.50
N ALA A 76 8.64 6.09 6.81
CA ALA A 76 8.57 6.23 5.37
C ALA A 76 8.94 4.93 4.65
N TYR A 77 9.96 4.21 5.13
CA TYR A 77 10.31 2.90 4.61
C TYR A 77 9.15 1.89 4.71
N TYR A 78 8.50 1.77 5.87
CA TYR A 78 7.35 0.87 6.01
C TYR A 78 6.14 1.29 5.16
N LEU A 79 5.91 2.59 4.98
CA LEU A 79 4.86 3.09 4.08
C LEU A 79 5.16 2.80 2.61
N CYS A 80 6.42 2.95 2.16
CA CYS A 80 6.83 2.56 0.81
C CYS A 80 6.64 1.07 0.55
N LEU A 81 6.91 0.22 1.55
CA LEU A 81 6.67 -1.22 1.44
C LEU A 81 5.19 -1.59 1.29
N LEU A 82 4.28 -0.78 1.83
CA LEU A 82 2.83 -0.92 1.68
C LEU A 82 2.35 -0.50 0.28
N ILE A 83 2.91 0.59 -0.26
CA ILE A 83 2.54 1.16 -1.56
C ILE A 83 3.21 0.37 -2.71
N ARG A 84 4.21 -0.46 -2.41
CA ARG A 84 4.94 -1.26 -3.40
C ARG A 84 4.00 -1.96 -4.37
N GLN A 85 4.15 -1.60 -5.63
CA GLN A 85 3.39 -2.10 -6.76
C GLN A 85 3.61 -3.62 -6.91
N LYS A 86 2.52 -4.39 -6.99
CA LYS A 86 2.58 -5.85 -7.19
C LYS A 86 2.13 -6.17 -8.60
N THR A 87 2.92 -6.93 -9.35
CA THR A 87 2.50 -7.44 -10.67
C THR A 87 1.84 -8.79 -10.48
N ILE A 88 0.65 -8.94 -11.06
CA ILE A 88 -0.09 -10.19 -11.11
C ILE A 88 0.06 -10.74 -12.53
N TYR A 89 0.55 -11.97 -12.64
CA TYR A 89 0.61 -12.69 -13.91
C TYR A 89 -0.52 -13.72 -13.97
N ASN A 90 -1.34 -13.64 -15.01
CA ASN A 90 -2.37 -14.62 -15.31
C ASN A 90 -1.90 -15.44 -16.52
N TYR A 91 -1.72 -16.75 -16.33
CA TYR A 91 -1.32 -17.67 -17.38
C TYR A 91 -2.52 -18.54 -17.74
N THR A 92 -2.98 -18.43 -18.98
CA THR A 92 -4.09 -19.25 -19.49
C THR A 92 -3.57 -20.08 -20.66
N ILE A 93 -3.49 -21.40 -20.45
CA ILE A 93 -3.04 -22.35 -21.47
C ILE A 93 -4.25 -23.03 -22.10
N LYS A 94 -4.40 -22.82 -23.40
CA LYS A 94 -5.35 -23.52 -24.28
C LYS A 94 -4.62 -24.59 -25.08
N THR A 95 -5.37 -25.51 -25.66
CA THR A 95 -4.84 -26.63 -26.45
C THR A 95 -4.00 -26.19 -27.65
N ASP A 96 -4.18 -24.96 -28.13
CA ASP A 96 -3.52 -24.40 -29.31
C ASP A 96 -2.58 -23.22 -28.99
N ARG A 97 -2.78 -22.53 -27.86
CA ARG A 97 -2.10 -21.26 -27.55
C ARG A 97 -1.95 -21.03 -26.04
N ALA A 98 -0.89 -20.33 -25.65
CA ALA A 98 -0.72 -19.81 -24.29
C ALA A 98 -0.89 -18.29 -24.27
N TYR A 99 -1.70 -17.78 -23.34
CA TYR A 99 -1.91 -16.36 -23.10
C TYR A 99 -1.28 -15.96 -21.77
N LEU A 100 -0.61 -14.81 -21.76
CA LEU A 100 -0.06 -14.17 -20.57
C LEU A 100 -0.66 -12.78 -20.45
N GLU A 101 -1.45 -12.55 -19.41
CA GLU A 101 -1.94 -11.22 -19.05
C GLU A 101 -1.21 -10.74 -17.80
N TYR A 102 -0.63 -9.54 -17.87
CA TYR A 102 -0.03 -8.90 -16.71
C TYR A 102 -0.89 -7.71 -16.29
N TYR A 103 -1.24 -7.68 -15.01
CA TYR A 103 -1.96 -6.57 -14.42
C TYR A 103 -1.16 -5.98 -13.27
N LEU A 104 -1.18 -4.65 -13.23
CA LEU A 104 -0.62 -3.88 -12.15
C LEU A 104 -1.62 -3.84 -11.00
N HIS A 105 -1.31 -4.54 -9.91
CA HIS A 105 -2.17 -4.52 -8.74
C HIS A 105 -1.87 -3.29 -7.90
N TYR A 106 -2.82 -2.35 -7.92
CA TYR A 106 -2.86 -1.25 -6.97
C TYR A 106 -3.60 -1.71 -5.71
N PRO A 107 -3.11 -1.40 -4.49
CA PRO A 107 -3.81 -1.74 -3.27
C PRO A 107 -5.12 -0.94 -3.16
N ASP A 108 -6.25 -1.62 -2.93
CA ASP A 108 -7.57 -0.98 -2.83
C ASP A 108 -7.65 0.06 -1.68
N PHE A 109 -6.83 -0.11 -0.63
CA PHE A 109 -6.80 0.81 0.51
C PHE A 109 -6.07 2.13 0.23
N ALA A 110 -5.18 2.19 -0.77
CA ALA A 110 -4.30 3.34 -0.95
C ALA A 110 -5.08 4.61 -1.31
N SER A 111 -6.18 4.47 -2.06
CA SER A 111 -7.12 5.57 -2.34
C SER A 111 -7.76 6.11 -1.06
N SER A 112 -8.29 5.21 -0.22
CA SER A 112 -8.90 5.59 1.07
C SER A 112 -7.89 6.19 2.04
N PHE A 113 -6.64 5.70 2.04
CA PHE A 113 -5.56 6.22 2.88
C PHE A 113 -5.19 7.67 2.53
N ILE A 114 -5.02 7.97 1.23
CA ILE A 114 -4.73 9.34 0.76
C ILE A 114 -5.88 10.29 1.12
N LYS A 115 -7.14 9.85 0.94
CA LYS A 115 -8.32 10.63 1.38
C LYS A 115 -8.29 10.90 2.88
N GLY A 116 -7.93 9.91 3.68
CA GLY A 116 -7.78 10.05 5.13
C GLY A 116 -6.73 11.09 5.53
N ILE A 117 -5.55 11.05 4.91
CA ILE A 117 -4.50 12.06 5.14
C ILE A 117 -5.01 13.46 4.77
N ALA A 118 -5.67 13.61 3.61
CA ALA A 118 -6.19 14.90 3.19
C ALA A 118 -7.18 15.48 4.22
N ILE A 119 -8.11 14.66 4.72
CA ILE A 119 -9.06 15.07 5.77
C ILE A 119 -8.32 15.48 7.05
N ALA A 120 -7.35 14.69 7.51
CA ALA A 120 -6.58 14.98 8.70
C ALA A 120 -5.81 16.30 8.61
N VAL A 121 -5.18 16.57 7.46
CA VAL A 121 -4.46 17.82 7.18
C VAL A 121 -5.42 19.02 7.22
N ILE A 122 -6.58 18.92 6.57
CA ILE A 122 -7.59 19.99 6.60
C ILE A 122 -8.06 20.26 8.03
N LEU A 123 -8.36 19.23 8.80
CA LEU A 123 -8.78 19.37 10.20
C LEU A 123 -7.70 20.03 11.06
N LEU A 124 -6.43 19.69 10.84
CA LEU A 124 -5.31 20.30 11.55
C LEU A 124 -5.20 21.81 11.23
N PHE A 125 -5.31 22.19 9.96
CA PHE A 125 -5.32 23.61 9.57
C PHE A 125 -6.50 24.37 10.19
N VAL A 126 -7.72 23.80 10.16
CA VAL A 126 -8.90 24.40 10.79
C VAL A 126 -8.70 24.56 12.29
N MET A 127 -8.16 23.54 12.97
CA MET A 127 -7.87 23.60 14.41
C MET A 127 -6.90 24.72 14.75
N VAL A 128 -5.80 24.86 13.99
CA VAL A 128 -4.83 25.94 14.16
C VAL A 128 -5.47 27.31 13.90
N ALA A 129 -6.30 27.45 12.87
CA ALA A 129 -6.99 28.70 12.54
C ALA A 129 -7.97 29.14 13.64
N ILE A 130 -8.67 28.20 14.28
CA ILE A 130 -9.54 28.47 15.43
C ILE A 130 -8.70 28.93 16.63
N LEU A 131 -7.61 28.22 16.96
CA LEU A 131 -6.76 28.56 18.11
C LEU A 131 -6.06 29.91 17.96
N THR A 132 -5.73 30.31 16.73
CA THR A 132 -5.07 31.58 16.42
C THR A 132 -6.04 32.73 16.19
N GLY A 133 -7.36 32.47 16.18
CA GLY A 133 -8.39 33.49 15.92
C GLY A 133 -8.44 33.97 14.47
N SER A 134 -7.72 33.32 13.54
CA SER A 134 -7.67 33.69 12.11
C SER A 134 -8.94 33.34 11.34
N LEU A 135 -9.85 32.58 11.93
CA LEU A 135 -11.11 32.14 11.30
C LEU A 135 -12.26 33.17 11.46
N LEU A 136 -12.05 34.20 12.31
CA LEU A 136 -12.98 35.28 12.65
C LEU A 136 -12.49 36.59 12.02
#